data_AF-A0A7D7A201-F1
#
_entry.id   AF-A0A7D7A201-F1
#
_cell.length_a   1.000
_cell.length_b   1.000
_cell.length_c   1.000
_cell.angle_alpha   90.00
_cell.angle_beta   90.00
_cell.angle_gamma   90.00
#
_symmetry.space_group_name_H-M   'P 1'
#
loop_
_entity.id
_entity.type
_entity.pdbx_description
1 polymer ?
#
loop_
_entity_poly.entity_id
_entity_poly.type
_entity_poly.pdbx_seq_one_letter_code
_entity_poly.pdbx_strand_id
1 'polypeptide(L)'
;MKMGRGMRFLESSSTPQEDSYRYRVEWDDQTTSVKEMIKNGGKIEHYGSGSRDVSGLDNARDVFNDYRDNPDFIGVRLIRIDSNGNESIYASK
;
A
#
# COMPACT_ATOMS: atom_id res chain seq x y z
N MET A 1 15.20 30.25 0.10
CA MET A 1 15.03 28.88 0.65
C MET A 1 13.62 28.42 0.33
N LYS A 2 13.45 27.46 -0.58
CA LYS A 2 12.14 27.07 -1.15
C LYS A 2 11.57 25.91 -0.32
N MET A 3 10.58 26.19 0.50
CA MET A 3 9.78 25.19 1.22
C MET A 3 8.83 24.52 0.22
N GLY A 4 8.87 23.19 0.11
CA GLY A 4 7.98 22.47 -0.79
C GLY A 4 8.41 21.05 -1.14
N ARG A 5 8.16 20.11 -0.23
CA ARG A 5 7.81 18.70 -0.52
C ARG A 5 7.36 18.05 0.78
N GLY A 6 6.11 17.60 0.77
CA GLY A 6 5.46 16.61 1.65
C GLY A 6 5.90 16.58 3.11
N MET A 7 4.98 16.90 4.02
CA MET A 7 5.11 16.66 5.44
C MET A 7 5.70 15.26 5.69
N ARG A 8 7.01 15.18 5.98
CA ARG A 8 7.56 14.07 6.74
C ARG A 8 6.94 14.22 8.10
N PHE A 9 5.82 13.56 8.34
CA PHE A 9 5.36 13.34 9.70
C PHE A 9 6.60 12.84 10.46
N LEU A 10 6.91 13.47 11.59
CA LEU A 10 7.81 12.94 12.60
C LEU A 10 7.14 11.67 13.17
N GLU A 11 6.95 10.67 12.32
CA GLU A 11 6.42 9.38 12.70
C GLU A 11 7.58 8.63 13.34
N SER A 12 7.35 8.27 14.59
CA SER A 12 8.27 7.53 15.44
C SER A 12 8.99 6.46 14.65
N SER A 13 10.33 6.45 14.72
CA SER A 13 11.15 5.37 14.21
C SER A 13 10.53 4.03 14.59
N SER A 14 10.42 3.14 13.60
CA SER A 14 9.97 1.78 13.78
C SER A 14 10.62 1.17 15.03
N THR A 15 9.81 0.61 15.93
CA THR A 15 10.36 -0.04 17.12
C THR A 15 11.27 -1.21 16.71
N PRO A 16 12.25 -1.64 17.53
CA PRO A 16 13.06 -2.82 17.20
C PRO A 16 12.22 -4.08 16.96
N GLN A 17 11.02 -4.13 17.57
CA GLN A 17 10.06 -5.18 17.30
C GLN A 17 9.45 -5.02 15.91
N GLU A 18 9.00 -3.83 15.51
CA GLU A 18 8.49 -3.53 14.16
C GLU A 18 9.50 -3.82 13.05
N ASP A 19 10.79 -3.55 13.30
CA ASP A 19 11.86 -3.84 12.35
C ASP A 19 12.11 -5.35 12.14
N SER A 20 11.68 -6.19 13.11
CA SER A 20 11.81 -7.65 13.01
C SER A 20 10.73 -8.31 12.13
N TYR A 21 9.67 -7.58 11.77
CA TYR A 21 8.61 -8.11 10.91
C TYR A 21 8.97 -7.96 9.42
N ARG A 22 8.37 -8.82 8.61
CA ARG A 22 8.29 -8.60 7.16
C ARG A 22 6.98 -7.91 6.83
N TYR A 23 6.97 -7.13 5.75
CA TYR A 23 5.78 -6.41 5.32
C TYR A 23 5.47 -6.72 3.87
N ARG A 24 4.18 -6.71 3.53
CA ARG A 24 3.68 -6.91 2.16
C ARG A 24 2.57 -5.92 1.90
N VAL A 25 2.65 -5.18 0.80
CA VAL A 25 1.57 -4.32 0.34
C VAL A 25 0.77 -5.10 -0.69
N GLU A 26 -0.53 -5.20 -0.49
CA GLU A 26 -1.47 -5.88 -1.38
C GLU A 26 -2.47 -4.88 -1.94
N TRP A 27 -2.99 -5.16 -3.14
CA TRP A 27 -4.06 -4.39 -3.75
C TRP A 27 -5.03 -5.33 -4.48
N ASP A 28 -6.29 -4.94 -4.47
CA ASP A 28 -7.36 -5.63 -5.17
C ASP A 28 -7.46 -5.13 -6.62
N ASP A 29 -7.95 -6.00 -7.49
CA ASP A 29 -8.25 -5.62 -8.88
C ASP A 29 -9.52 -4.77 -8.94
N GLN A 30 -9.52 -3.73 -9.77
CA GLN A 30 -10.67 -2.86 -10.01
C GLN A 30 -11.93 -3.54 -10.58
N THR A 31 -11.95 -4.85 -10.84
CA THR A 31 -13.12 -5.59 -11.37
C THR A 31 -14.43 -5.36 -10.61
N THR A 32 -14.40 -4.99 -9.33
CA THR A 32 -15.62 -4.60 -8.61
C THR A 32 -16.18 -3.22 -9.02
N SER A 33 -15.37 -2.29 -9.56
CA SER A 33 -15.79 -0.97 -10.08
C SER A 33 -15.99 -0.92 -11.60
N VAL A 34 -15.65 -1.99 -12.33
CA VAL A 34 -15.76 -2.08 -13.81
C VAL A 34 -17.21 -1.95 -14.31
N LYS A 35 -18.21 -2.21 -13.47
CA LYS A 35 -19.62 -1.98 -13.84
C LYS A 35 -19.96 -0.52 -14.14
N GLU A 36 -19.23 0.44 -13.57
CA GLU A 36 -19.51 1.88 -13.75
C GLU A 36 -18.60 2.54 -14.81
N MET A 37 -17.36 2.07 -15.01
CA MET A 37 -16.37 2.74 -15.87
C MET A 37 -16.38 2.32 -17.35
N ILE A 38 -16.90 1.12 -17.71
CA ILE A 38 -17.06 0.71 -19.12
C ILE A 38 -17.94 1.70 -19.91
N LYS A 39 -18.80 2.47 -19.23
CA LYS A 39 -19.64 3.51 -19.87
C LYS A 39 -18.85 4.66 -20.53
N ASN A 40 -17.60 4.92 -20.13
CA ASN A 40 -16.86 6.12 -20.57
C ASN A 40 -15.65 5.85 -21.50
N GLY A 41 -15.45 4.62 -21.97
CA GLY A 41 -14.49 4.35 -23.05
C GLY A 41 -13.00 4.65 -22.74
N GLY A 42 -12.63 4.80 -21.48
CA GLY A 42 -11.24 4.96 -21.05
C GLY A 42 -10.48 3.64 -21.12
N LYS A 43 -9.29 3.63 -21.72
CA LYS A 43 -8.34 2.52 -21.58
C LYS A 43 -7.91 2.48 -20.11
N ILE A 44 -8.45 1.52 -19.36
CA ILE A 44 -7.96 1.20 -18.02
C ILE A 44 -6.81 0.21 -18.23
N GLU A 45 -5.59 0.59 -17.87
CA GLU A 45 -4.50 -0.36 -17.74
C GLU A 45 -4.74 -1.14 -16.43
N HIS A 46 -5.38 -2.30 -16.57
CA HIS A 46 -5.67 -3.17 -15.43
C HIS A 46 -4.38 -3.85 -14.95
N TYR A 47 -3.93 -3.50 -13.75
CA TYR A 47 -2.79 -4.16 -13.12
C TYR A 47 -3.15 -5.49 -12.43
N GLY A 48 -4.44 -5.84 -12.34
CA GLY A 48 -4.89 -7.03 -11.60
C GLY A 48 -4.69 -6.89 -10.10
N SER A 49 -5.15 -7.88 -9.34
CA SER A 49 -4.81 -7.99 -7.92
C SER A 49 -3.35 -8.41 -7.81
N GLY A 50 -2.66 -7.87 -6.81
CA GLY A 50 -1.24 -8.13 -6.67
C GLY A 50 -0.73 -7.83 -5.29
N SER A 51 0.53 -8.20 -5.09
CA SER A 51 1.24 -7.96 -3.85
C SER A 51 2.69 -7.61 -4.13
N ARG A 52 3.28 -6.85 -3.20
CA ARG A 52 4.67 -6.45 -3.20
C ARG A 52 5.24 -6.64 -1.81
N ASP A 53 6.23 -7.52 -1.69
CA ASP A 53 7.00 -7.65 -0.45
C ASP A 53 7.90 -6.42 -0.28
N VAL A 54 7.90 -5.88 0.93
CA VAL A 54 8.68 -4.70 1.31
C VAL A 54 9.37 -4.97 2.65
N SER A 55 10.67 -4.71 2.71
CA SER A 55 11.44 -4.81 3.95
C SER A 55 11.50 -3.45 4.66
N GLY A 56 11.36 -3.48 5.97
CA GLY A 56 11.30 -2.28 6.82
C GLY A 56 9.92 -1.63 6.80
N LEU A 57 9.40 -1.30 7.98
CA LEU A 57 8.08 -0.70 8.13
C LEU A 57 8.00 0.67 7.44
N ASP A 58 9.03 1.51 7.56
CA ASP A 58 9.05 2.85 6.95
C ASP A 58 8.89 2.78 5.42
N ASN A 59 9.64 1.89 4.78
CA ASN A 59 9.55 1.65 3.34
C ASN A 59 8.19 1.03 2.95
N ALA A 60 7.67 0.11 3.75
CA ALA A 60 6.38 -0.51 3.51
C ALA A 60 5.22 0.50 3.64
N ARG A 61 5.34 1.46 4.56
CA ARG A 61 4.40 2.58 4.68
C ARG A 61 4.49 3.54 3.51
N ASP A 62 5.69 3.86 3.04
CA ASP A 62 5.86 4.71 1.86
C ASP A 62 5.20 4.08 0.62
N VAL A 63 5.45 2.79 0.37
CA VAL A 63 4.80 2.04 -0.73
C VAL A 63 3.29 1.96 -0.53
N PHE A 64 2.83 1.67 0.69
CA PHE A 64 1.40 1.64 1.00
C PHE A 64 0.75 2.99 0.74
N ASN A 65 1.35 4.09 1.16
CA ASN A 65 0.81 5.44 0.94
C ASN A 65 0.78 5.80 -0.55
N ASP A 66 1.82 5.44 -1.31
CA ASP A 66 1.86 5.64 -2.77
C ASP A 66 0.70 4.93 -3.47
N TYR A 67 0.46 3.66 -3.13
CA TYR A 67 -0.62 2.88 -3.73
C TYR A 67 -1.99 3.32 -3.22
N ARG A 68 -2.08 3.67 -1.93
CA ARG A 68 -3.30 4.22 -1.32
C ARG A 68 -3.75 5.50 -2.02
N ASP A 69 -2.82 6.38 -2.35
CA ASP A 69 -3.13 7.70 -2.92
C ASP A 69 -3.24 7.67 -4.46
N ASN A 70 -2.85 6.56 -5.10
CA ASN A 70 -3.01 6.34 -6.52
C ASN A 70 -4.38 5.72 -6.86
N PRO A 71 -5.22 6.37 -7.70
CA PRO A 71 -6.55 5.88 -8.06
C PRO A 71 -6.56 4.57 -8.86
N ASP A 72 -5.42 4.15 -9.44
CA ASP A 72 -5.32 2.90 -10.19
C ASP A 72 -5.33 1.66 -9.28
N PHE A 73 -4.99 1.83 -7.99
CA PHE A 73 -5.03 0.75 -7.00
C PHE A 73 -6.24 0.89 -6.08
N ILE A 74 -6.94 -0.23 -5.84
CA ILE A 74 -8.06 -0.28 -4.89
C ILE A 74 -7.84 -1.36 -3.85
N GLY A 75 -8.57 -1.28 -2.73
CA GLY A 75 -8.48 -2.28 -1.65
C GLY A 75 -7.06 -2.46 -1.11
N VAL A 76 -6.27 -1.38 -1.11
CA VAL A 76 -4.84 -1.42 -0.75
C VAL A 76 -4.70 -1.75 0.73
N ARG A 77 -3.86 -2.74 1.05
CA ARG A 77 -3.61 -3.22 2.41
C ARG A 77 -2.12 -3.35 2.66
N LEU A 78 -1.69 -2.92 3.84
CA LEU A 78 -0.37 -3.21 4.37
C LEU A 78 -0.50 -4.39 5.32
N ILE A 79 0.12 -5.50 4.96
CA ILE A 79 0.18 -6.73 5.74
C ILE A 79 1.51 -6.77 6.48
N ARG A 80 1.45 -7.09 7.77
CA ARG A 80 2.60 -7.39 8.62
C ARG A 80 2.67 -8.89 8.85
N ILE A 81 3.85 -9.47 8.62
CA ILE A 81 4.14 -10.89 8.73
C ILE A 81 5.17 -11.10 9.85
N ASP A 82 4.78 -11.84 10.89
CA ASP A 82 5.65 -12.13 12.02
C ASP A 82 6.72 -13.19 11.73
N SER A 83 7.62 -13.40 12.70
CA SER A 83 8.71 -14.38 12.60
C SER A 83 8.21 -15.82 12.43
N ASN A 84 6.97 -16.10 12.84
CA ASN A 84 6.32 -17.41 12.68
C ASN A 84 5.56 -17.52 11.35
N GLY A 85 5.53 -16.45 10.54
CA GLY A 85 4.79 -16.39 9.29
C GLY A 85 3.32 -16.03 9.44
N ASN A 86 2.86 -15.60 10.63
CA ASN A 86 1.48 -15.17 10.78
C ASN A 86 1.29 -13.80 10.15
N GLU A 87 0.25 -13.68 9.32
CA GLU A 87 -0.09 -12.47 8.62
C GLU A 87 -1.18 -11.69 9.37
N SER A 88 -1.02 -10.37 9.47
CA SER A 88 -2.00 -9.46 10.08
C SER A 88 -2.10 -8.17 9.28
N ILE A 89 -3.32 -7.63 9.13
CA ILE A 89 -3.52 -6.32 8.48
C ILE A 89 -3.01 -5.25 9.44
N TYR A 90 -1.98 -4.51 9.01
CA TYR A 90 -1.42 -3.38 9.72
C TYR A 90 -2.16 -2.08 9.36
N ALA A 91 -2.51 -1.89 8.08
CA ALA A 91 -3.32 -0.76 7.61
C ALA A 91 -4.10 -1.14 6.33
N SER A 92 -5.22 -0.47 6.05
CA SER A 92 -6.01 -0.69 4.83
C SER A 92 -6.78 0.58 4.40
N LYS A 93 -7.16 0.67 3.11
CA LYS A 93 -8.06 1.69 2.55
C LYS A 93 -9.19 1.06 1.75
#